data_AF-A0A814K8P3-F1
#
_entry.id   AF-A0A814K8P3-F1
#
_cell.length_a   1.000
_cell.length_b   1.000
_cell.length_c   1.000
_cell.angle_alpha   90.00
_cell.angle_beta   90.00
_cell.angle_gamma   90.00
#
_symmetry.space_group_name_H-M   'P 1'
#
loop_
_entity.id
_entity.type
_entity.pdbx_description
1 polymer ?
#
loop_
_entity_poly.entity_id
_entity_poly.type
_entity_poly.pdbx_seq_one_letter_code
_entity_poly.pdbx_strand_id
1 'polypeptide(L)'
;MIVMCCRSCCHSDIDENRRTASQRVADMEGIRKLRPRPKLRFQHRLAFLVVCFVLRSVATALYATAPAGDNDSRILAALCGASLAFLFLTLILDLYRYSVWWHYTPQNDTHCYCRSRKHERYIPYHLIGDDRDANMLGDRPCTKEDSCRKTRLDHITVFHSRDYKPQRRWRDVKDDPDNNHTFRCTKCDKKGNKPHYIGFHTTTPEAAKSIARSHFRPSWKGMLGAGVYFARSPAVSMGKANHRGAWIVAEIRMGRVFEIERPLIMGGSQTYDAEKADFVRLSAWHTEYDTCYLVHNEDNRDEFCIKDPATQIIKWTIVVQKEFDSKVASYGLDTEFDSTECYCI
;
A
#
# COMPACT_ATOMS: atom_id res chain seq x y z
N MET A 1 6.72 21.21 58.69
CA MET A 1 5.48 20.43 58.54
C MET A 1 5.84 19.16 57.79
N ILE A 2 5.76 17.93 58.34
CA ILE A 2 4.97 17.39 59.48
C ILE A 2 3.46 17.50 59.21
N VAL A 3 2.61 16.45 59.27
CA VAL A 3 2.71 14.98 59.06
C VAL A 3 1.27 14.38 59.16
N MET A 4 1.04 13.13 58.70
CA MET A 4 -0.21 12.33 58.85
C MET A 4 -1.49 12.83 58.12
N CYS A 5 -2.61 12.09 58.00
CA CYS A 5 -2.92 10.67 57.67
C CYS A 5 -4.30 10.23 58.24
N CYS A 6 -5.27 9.88 57.39
CA CYS A 6 -6.38 8.89 57.54
C CYS A 6 -7.23 8.85 56.24
N ARG A 7 -7.92 7.81 55.73
CA ARG A 7 -8.18 6.37 56.06
C ARG A 7 -9.61 6.04 56.56
N SER A 8 -10.21 4.99 55.97
CA SER A 8 -11.54 4.36 56.26
C SER A 8 -12.79 5.20 55.88
N CYS A 9 -14.00 4.70 55.55
CA CYS A 9 -14.58 3.38 55.17
C CYS A 9 -16.08 3.60 54.73
N CYS A 10 -16.85 2.73 54.04
CA CYS A 10 -16.61 1.64 53.07
C CYS A 10 -17.96 1.13 52.46
N HIS A 11 -17.91 0.33 51.39
CA HIS A 11 -18.93 -0.63 50.88
C HIS A 11 -20.22 -0.17 50.14
N SER A 12 -20.84 -1.18 49.48
CA SER A 12 -21.97 -1.18 48.51
C SER A 12 -21.65 -0.54 47.14
N ASP A 13 -22.00 -1.11 45.97
CA ASP A 13 -22.63 -2.41 45.67
C ASP A 13 -21.95 -3.14 44.50
N ILE A 14 -22.11 -4.47 44.45
CA ILE A 14 -21.75 -5.33 43.33
C ILE A 14 -22.91 -6.28 43.04
N ASP A 15 -23.66 -6.05 41.96
CA ASP A 15 -23.92 -7.09 40.96
C ASP A 15 -24.45 -6.50 39.62
N GLU A 16 -24.83 -7.37 38.68
CA GLU A 16 -25.59 -7.06 37.45
C GLU A 16 -24.91 -6.17 36.37
N ASN A 17 -23.70 -6.57 35.92
CA ASN A 17 -23.34 -6.32 34.51
C ASN A 17 -22.39 -7.36 33.87
N ARG A 18 -22.42 -8.61 34.31
CA ARG A 18 -21.55 -9.69 33.79
C ARG A 18 -21.94 -10.26 32.41
N ARG A 19 -22.34 -9.41 31.46
CA ARG A 19 -22.34 -9.79 30.03
C ARG A 19 -20.90 -9.86 29.53
N THR A 20 -20.38 -11.08 29.37
CA THR A 20 -18.97 -11.32 29.09
C THR A 20 -18.48 -10.59 27.83
N ALA A 21 -17.24 -10.08 27.86
CA ALA A 21 -16.65 -9.40 26.71
C ALA A 21 -16.59 -10.30 25.47
N SER A 22 -16.42 -11.61 25.66
CA SER A 22 -16.42 -12.63 24.60
C SER A 22 -17.70 -12.61 23.76
N GLN A 23 -18.88 -12.41 24.38
CA GLN A 23 -20.15 -12.40 23.66
C GLN A 23 -20.34 -11.16 22.78
N ARG A 24 -19.80 -10.00 23.18
CA ARG A 24 -19.84 -8.77 22.34
C ARG A 24 -18.93 -8.84 21.11
N VAL A 25 -17.98 -9.79 21.05
CA VAL A 25 -17.12 -10.01 19.89
C VAL A 25 -17.84 -10.84 18.81
N ALA A 26 -18.69 -11.80 19.21
CA ALA A 26 -19.43 -12.66 18.28
C ALA A 26 -20.45 -11.87 17.43
N ASP A 27 -21.24 -10.99 18.06
CA ASP A 27 -22.31 -10.25 17.37
C ASP A 27 -21.80 -9.24 16.31
N MET A 28 -20.51 -8.92 16.27
CA MET A 28 -19.92 -8.07 15.21
C MET A 28 -19.43 -8.84 13.98
N GLU A 29 -19.41 -10.18 13.97
CA GLU A 29 -18.93 -10.96 12.82
C GLU A 29 -19.81 -10.80 11.56
N GLY A 30 -21.07 -10.35 11.73
CA GLY A 30 -21.98 -10.05 10.62
C GLY A 30 -21.57 -8.86 9.73
N ILE A 31 -20.69 -7.96 10.21
CA ILE A 31 -20.28 -6.79 9.44
C ILE A 31 -19.30 -7.21 8.33
N ARG A 32 -19.86 -7.45 7.13
CA ARG A 32 -19.12 -7.78 5.90
C ARG A 32 -17.94 -6.82 5.72
N LYS A 33 -16.71 -7.35 5.82
CA LYS A 33 -15.44 -6.60 5.72
C LYS A 33 -15.33 -5.85 4.38
N LEU A 34 -15.83 -4.62 4.37
CA LEU A 34 -15.75 -3.67 3.27
C LEU A 34 -14.27 -3.43 2.96
N ARG A 35 -13.83 -3.91 1.80
CA ARG A 35 -12.45 -3.70 1.35
C ARG A 35 -12.33 -2.25 0.89
N PRO A 36 -11.41 -1.43 1.42
CA PRO A 36 -10.97 -0.22 0.75
C PRO A 36 -10.72 -0.50 -0.74
N ARG A 37 -11.49 0.21 -1.56
CA ARG A 37 -11.48 0.13 -3.01
C ARG A 37 -11.81 1.54 -3.50
N PRO A 38 -10.84 2.46 -3.60
CA PRO A 38 -11.09 3.82 -4.10
C PRO A 38 -11.79 3.79 -5.47
N LYS A 39 -11.47 2.81 -6.35
CA LYS A 39 -12.21 2.57 -7.58
C LYS A 39 -13.70 2.22 -7.35
N LEU A 40 -14.06 1.42 -6.35
CA LEU A 40 -15.46 1.07 -6.08
C LEU A 40 -16.22 2.25 -5.46
N ARG A 41 -15.59 3.03 -4.56
CA ARG A 41 -16.16 4.28 -4.02
C ARG A 41 -16.42 5.29 -5.14
N PHE A 42 -15.45 5.47 -6.05
CA PHE A 42 -15.60 6.28 -7.25
C PHE A 42 -16.73 5.75 -8.15
N GLN A 43 -16.81 4.42 -8.40
CA GLN A 43 -17.90 3.83 -9.18
C GLN A 43 -19.28 4.04 -8.55
N HIS A 44 -19.43 3.94 -7.23
CA HIS A 44 -20.70 4.23 -6.56
C HIS A 44 -21.07 5.71 -6.62
N ARG A 45 -20.11 6.63 -6.39
CA ARG A 45 -20.37 8.07 -6.46
C ARG A 45 -20.68 8.53 -7.90
N LEU A 46 -19.97 8.00 -8.89
CA LEU A 46 -20.28 8.16 -10.32
C LEU A 46 -21.70 7.67 -10.66
N ALA A 47 -22.07 6.46 -10.21
CA ALA A 47 -23.40 5.92 -10.46
C ALA A 47 -24.51 6.78 -9.81
N PHE A 48 -24.29 7.25 -8.57
CA PHE A 48 -25.20 8.18 -7.89
C PHE A 48 -25.33 9.50 -8.65
N LEU A 49 -24.23 10.13 -9.06
CA LEU A 49 -24.23 11.37 -9.84
C LEU A 49 -24.97 11.19 -11.18
N VAL A 50 -24.79 10.05 -11.86
CA VAL A 50 -25.53 9.72 -13.10
C VAL A 50 -27.04 9.60 -12.84
N VAL A 51 -27.46 8.94 -11.76
CA VAL A 51 -28.89 8.87 -11.38
C VAL A 51 -29.46 10.26 -11.07
N CYS A 52 -28.74 11.07 -10.29
CA CYS A 52 -29.14 12.46 -10.01
C CYS A 52 -29.22 13.30 -11.30
N PHE A 53 -28.28 13.14 -12.23
CA PHE A 53 -28.27 13.85 -13.50
C PHE A 53 -29.47 13.46 -14.37
N VAL A 54 -29.80 12.16 -14.47
CA VAL A 54 -30.99 11.69 -15.20
C VAL A 54 -32.28 12.24 -14.58
N LEU A 55 -32.44 12.15 -13.25
CA LEU A 55 -33.62 12.67 -12.56
C LEU A 55 -33.78 14.19 -12.74
N ARG A 56 -32.68 14.95 -12.65
CA ARG A 56 -32.71 16.40 -12.91
C ARG A 56 -32.96 16.75 -14.38
N SER A 57 -32.48 15.95 -15.33
CA SER A 57 -32.77 16.13 -16.76
C SER A 57 -34.26 15.91 -17.05
N VAL A 58 -34.85 14.84 -16.48
CA VAL A 58 -36.29 14.57 -16.60
C VAL A 58 -37.13 15.69 -15.97
N ALA A 59 -36.78 16.14 -14.76
CA ALA A 59 -37.46 17.26 -14.12
C ALA A 59 -37.38 18.56 -14.96
N THR A 60 -36.20 18.88 -15.49
CA THR A 60 -36.00 20.05 -16.37
C THR A 60 -36.88 19.96 -17.62
N ALA A 61 -36.97 18.79 -18.26
CA ALA A 61 -37.81 18.57 -19.43
C ALA A 61 -39.31 18.73 -19.10
N LEU A 62 -39.78 18.13 -18.01
CA LEU A 62 -41.20 18.23 -17.58
C LEU A 62 -41.62 19.69 -17.33
N TYR A 63 -40.82 20.44 -16.56
CA TYR A 63 -41.09 21.86 -16.31
C TYR A 63 -40.97 22.73 -17.57
N ALA A 64 -40.07 22.40 -18.50
CA ALA A 64 -39.95 23.09 -19.79
C ALA A 64 -41.15 22.83 -20.73
N THR A 65 -41.86 21.72 -20.56
CA THR A 65 -43.10 21.39 -21.31
C THR A 65 -44.39 21.93 -20.67
N ALA A 66 -44.29 22.73 -19.60
CA ALA A 66 -45.46 23.33 -18.95
C ALA A 66 -46.21 24.33 -19.87
N PRO A 67 -47.53 24.56 -19.66
CA PRO A 67 -48.33 25.44 -20.50
C PRO A 67 -47.79 26.88 -20.60
N ALA A 68 -47.94 27.48 -21.79
CA ALA A 68 -47.50 28.85 -22.06
C ALA A 68 -48.33 29.87 -21.27
N GLY A 69 -47.80 30.27 -20.10
CA GLY A 69 -48.43 31.19 -19.16
C GLY A 69 -47.94 30.97 -17.72
N ASP A 70 -47.49 29.76 -17.40
CA ASP A 70 -46.87 29.44 -16.12
C ASP A 70 -45.41 29.94 -16.06
N ASN A 71 -45.18 30.98 -15.27
CA ASN A 71 -43.84 31.52 -15.00
C ASN A 71 -43.08 30.71 -13.94
N ASP A 72 -43.78 30.05 -13.01
CA ASP A 72 -43.16 29.30 -11.92
C ASP A 72 -42.54 28.00 -12.45
N SER A 73 -43.22 27.29 -13.35
CA SER A 73 -42.62 26.16 -14.08
C SER A 73 -41.39 26.59 -14.89
N ARG A 74 -41.37 27.79 -15.48
CA ARG A 74 -40.18 28.29 -16.21
C ARG A 74 -39.01 28.56 -15.26
N ILE A 75 -39.28 29.11 -14.07
CA ILE A 75 -38.28 29.31 -13.01
C ILE A 75 -37.77 27.95 -12.49
N LEU A 76 -38.65 26.98 -12.26
CA LEU A 76 -38.30 25.62 -11.83
C LEU A 76 -37.48 24.86 -12.89
N ALA A 77 -37.79 25.03 -14.17
CA ALA A 77 -36.98 24.51 -15.28
C ALA A 77 -35.57 25.11 -15.27
N ALA A 78 -35.45 26.44 -15.12
CA ALA A 78 -34.16 27.13 -15.06
C ALA A 78 -33.33 26.69 -13.84
N LEU A 79 -33.94 26.57 -12.66
CA LEU A 79 -33.29 26.08 -11.44
C LEU A 79 -32.85 24.61 -11.55
N CYS A 80 -33.65 23.75 -12.19
CA CYS A 80 -33.25 22.37 -12.47
C CYS A 80 -32.11 22.30 -13.48
N GLY A 81 -32.13 23.13 -14.54
CA GLY A 81 -31.04 23.29 -15.49
C GLY A 81 -29.73 23.74 -14.82
N ALA A 82 -29.79 24.75 -13.95
CA ALA A 82 -28.63 25.18 -13.15
C ALA A 82 -28.09 24.05 -12.25
N SER A 83 -28.98 23.24 -11.66
CA SER A 83 -28.56 22.10 -10.82
C SER A 83 -27.76 21.03 -11.58
N LEU A 84 -27.99 20.88 -12.90
CA LEU A 84 -27.20 19.97 -13.75
C LEU A 84 -25.75 20.45 -13.89
N ALA A 85 -25.51 21.76 -13.95
CA ALA A 85 -24.15 22.31 -14.00
C ALA A 85 -23.36 22.01 -12.72
N PHE A 86 -24.00 22.11 -11.54
CA PHE A 86 -23.36 21.74 -10.26
C PHE A 86 -23.08 20.23 -10.17
N LEU A 87 -23.97 19.36 -10.67
CA LEU A 87 -23.73 17.92 -10.77
C LEU A 87 -22.56 17.60 -11.71
N PHE A 88 -22.47 18.29 -12.86
CA PHE A 88 -21.37 18.16 -13.81
C PHE A 88 -20.03 18.64 -13.24
N LEU A 89 -20.02 19.77 -12.54
CA LEU A 89 -18.83 20.25 -11.82
C LEU A 89 -18.39 19.27 -10.73
N THR A 90 -19.34 18.70 -9.98
CA THR A 90 -19.05 17.66 -8.97
C THR A 90 -18.42 16.42 -9.61
N LEU A 91 -18.91 15.99 -10.78
CA LEU A 91 -18.33 14.89 -11.55
C LEU A 91 -16.91 15.21 -12.06
N ILE A 92 -16.66 16.44 -12.52
CA ILE A 92 -15.31 16.90 -12.90
C ILE A 92 -14.36 16.88 -11.70
N LEU A 93 -14.78 17.39 -10.55
CA LEU A 93 -13.97 17.39 -9.32
C LEU A 93 -13.66 15.96 -8.83
N ASP A 94 -14.60 15.03 -8.98
CA ASP A 94 -14.37 13.61 -8.67
C ASP A 94 -13.44 12.91 -9.66
N LEU A 95 -13.58 13.19 -10.95
CA LEU A 95 -12.65 12.73 -11.99
C LEU A 95 -11.25 13.30 -11.75
N TYR A 96 -11.14 14.56 -11.36
CA TYR A 96 -9.88 15.22 -11.00
C TYR A 96 -9.25 14.57 -9.76
N ARG A 97 -9.96 14.45 -8.64
CA ARG A 97 -9.46 13.79 -7.41
C ARG A 97 -9.04 12.34 -7.68
N TYR A 98 -9.86 11.57 -8.40
CA TYR A 98 -9.51 10.20 -8.80
C TYR A 98 -8.25 10.17 -9.68
N SER A 99 -8.09 11.12 -10.61
CA SER A 99 -6.90 11.21 -11.48
C SER A 99 -5.65 11.61 -10.70
N VAL A 100 -5.71 12.60 -9.81
CA VAL A 100 -4.60 13.02 -8.94
C VAL A 100 -4.11 11.87 -8.05
N TRP A 101 -5.04 11.09 -7.48
CA TRP A 101 -4.70 9.92 -6.67
C TRP A 101 -4.17 8.73 -7.51
N TRP A 102 -4.72 8.50 -8.71
CA TRP A 102 -4.32 7.36 -9.54
C TRP A 102 -3.02 7.58 -10.31
N HIS A 103 -2.75 8.84 -10.69
CA HIS A 103 -1.57 9.30 -11.42
C HIS A 103 -0.68 10.21 -10.55
N TYR A 104 -0.62 9.94 -9.24
CA TYR A 104 0.23 10.70 -8.33
C TYR A 104 1.69 10.68 -8.78
N THR A 105 2.31 11.86 -8.78
CA THR A 105 3.74 12.08 -8.97
C THR A 105 4.26 12.96 -7.83
N PRO A 106 5.40 12.64 -7.22
CA PRO A 106 5.98 13.44 -6.15
C PRO A 106 6.52 14.77 -6.67
N GLN A 107 6.78 15.72 -5.76
CA GLN A 107 7.34 17.01 -6.11
C GLN A 107 8.66 16.87 -6.88
N ASN A 108 8.81 17.71 -7.90
CA ASN A 108 9.92 17.73 -8.85
C ASN A 108 10.09 16.46 -9.71
N ASP A 109 9.13 15.52 -9.72
CA ASP A 109 9.00 14.55 -10.83
C ASP A 109 8.05 15.08 -11.91
N THR A 110 8.56 16.04 -12.69
CA THR A 110 7.87 16.71 -13.80
C THR A 110 7.57 15.80 -15.00
N HIS A 111 8.06 14.56 -14.98
CA HIS A 111 7.95 13.65 -16.10
C HIS A 111 6.52 13.10 -16.19
N CYS A 112 5.70 13.71 -17.06
CA CYS A 112 4.33 13.27 -17.31
C CYS A 112 4.33 11.88 -17.94
N TYR A 113 4.21 10.85 -17.11
CA TYR A 113 4.17 9.48 -17.56
C TYR A 113 2.73 9.05 -17.87
N CYS A 114 2.47 8.79 -19.14
CA CYS A 114 1.42 7.88 -19.60
C CYS A 114 1.74 6.42 -19.20
N ARG A 115 2.11 6.16 -17.93
CA ARG A 115 2.53 4.85 -17.42
C ARG A 115 1.33 3.90 -17.43
N SER A 116 1.19 3.19 -18.54
CA SER A 116 0.05 2.34 -18.90
C SER A 116 -0.08 1.05 -18.07
N ARG A 117 0.78 0.87 -17.07
CA ARG A 117 0.82 -0.32 -16.21
C ARG A 117 0.31 0.02 -14.82
N LYS A 118 -0.81 -0.62 -14.47
CA LYS A 118 -1.61 -0.47 -13.24
C LYS A 118 -0.82 -0.51 -11.90
N HIS A 119 0.43 -0.96 -11.92
CA HIS A 119 1.28 -1.21 -10.76
C HIS A 119 2.77 -0.85 -11.03
N GLU A 120 3.04 0.27 -11.71
CA GLU A 120 4.39 0.85 -11.84
C GLU A 120 4.32 2.36 -11.51
N ARG A 121 3.99 2.68 -10.25
CA ARG A 121 3.55 4.02 -9.84
C ARG A 121 4.07 4.45 -8.47
N TYR A 122 3.91 5.74 -8.21
CA TYR A 122 3.93 6.25 -6.84
C TYR A 122 2.59 5.99 -6.15
N ILE A 123 2.62 5.93 -4.81
CA ILE A 123 1.46 5.96 -3.94
C ILE A 123 1.68 7.15 -2.98
N PRO A 124 0.70 8.08 -2.84
CA PRO A 124 0.75 9.15 -1.84
C PRO A 124 1.02 8.58 -0.43
N TYR A 125 1.85 9.28 0.34
CA TYR A 125 2.27 8.83 1.67
C TYR A 125 1.08 8.53 2.59
N HIS A 126 0.12 9.45 2.71
CA HIS A 126 -1.08 9.32 3.56
C HIS A 126 -1.96 8.08 3.31
N LEU A 127 -1.75 7.35 2.21
CA LEU A 127 -2.47 6.10 1.96
C LEU A 127 -1.86 4.91 2.70
N ILE A 128 -0.70 5.05 3.36
CA ILE A 128 -0.06 3.96 4.11
C ILE A 128 -0.60 3.81 5.52
N GLY A 129 -0.55 2.59 6.06
CA GLY A 129 -1.21 2.15 7.30
C GLY A 129 -1.11 3.09 8.52
N ASP A 130 0.02 3.74 8.74
CA ASP A 130 0.29 4.62 9.89
C ASP A 130 -0.64 5.86 9.95
N ASP A 131 -1.00 6.44 8.81
CA ASP A 131 -1.79 7.67 8.73
C ASP A 131 -3.32 7.40 8.61
N ARG A 132 -3.76 6.13 8.75
CA ARG A 132 -5.14 5.69 8.45
C ARG A 132 -5.99 5.61 9.70
N ASP A 133 -7.10 6.33 9.73
CA ASP A 133 -8.00 6.35 10.89
C ASP A 133 -8.75 5.02 11.06
N ALA A 134 -8.63 4.43 12.25
CA ALA A 134 -9.34 3.22 12.65
C ALA A 134 -10.85 3.42 12.82
N ASN A 135 -11.32 4.66 13.01
CA ASN A 135 -12.74 4.97 13.15
C ASN A 135 -13.40 5.10 11.76
N MET A 136 -12.79 5.86 10.85
CA MET A 136 -13.35 6.23 9.55
C MET A 136 -13.63 5.05 8.62
N LEU A 137 -14.84 5.02 8.06
CA LEU A 137 -15.33 3.89 7.27
C LEU A 137 -14.62 3.81 5.91
N GLY A 138 -13.85 2.73 5.75
CA GLY A 138 -13.06 2.48 4.55
C GLY A 138 -11.63 2.99 4.64
N ASP A 139 -11.27 3.75 5.68
CA ASP A 139 -9.89 4.12 5.94
C ASP A 139 -9.15 3.01 6.72
N ARG A 140 -9.80 2.53 7.79
CA ARG A 140 -9.33 1.56 8.81
C ARG A 140 -8.11 0.70 8.43
N PRO A 141 -7.05 0.67 9.28
CA PRO A 141 -5.89 -0.18 9.06
C PRO A 141 -6.28 -1.65 9.07
N CYS A 142 -5.40 -2.51 8.56
CA CYS A 142 -5.73 -3.93 8.40
C CYS A 142 -5.66 -4.67 9.74
N THR A 143 -6.82 -4.81 10.40
CA THR A 143 -7.11 -5.38 11.74
C THR A 143 -6.72 -6.86 11.98
N LYS A 144 -5.62 -7.31 11.38
CA LYS A 144 -5.00 -8.63 11.52
C LYS A 144 -3.48 -8.50 11.41
N GLU A 145 -2.89 -7.69 12.28
CA GLU A 145 -1.44 -7.48 12.42
C GLU A 145 -0.68 -8.83 12.49
N ASP A 146 -1.22 -9.82 13.20
CA ASP A 146 -0.63 -11.17 13.31
C ASP A 146 -0.92 -12.12 12.15
N SER A 147 -1.93 -11.86 11.31
CA SER A 147 -2.49 -12.90 10.42
C SER A 147 -3.01 -12.40 9.07
N CYS A 148 -2.40 -11.35 8.51
CA CYS A 148 -2.79 -10.82 7.21
C CYS A 148 -2.36 -11.74 6.03
N ARG A 149 -3.20 -12.72 5.70
CA ARG A 149 -3.02 -13.65 4.55
C ARG A 149 -3.09 -12.98 3.15
N LYS A 150 -3.06 -11.65 3.03
CA LYS A 150 -3.22 -10.92 1.75
C LYS A 150 -1.86 -10.50 1.17
N THR A 151 -1.12 -11.41 0.58
CA THR A 151 0.24 -11.16 0.05
C THR A 151 0.31 -10.32 -1.25
N ARG A 152 -0.75 -9.59 -1.62
CA ARG A 152 -0.79 -8.80 -2.86
C ARG A 152 -0.06 -7.47 -2.66
N LEU A 153 0.79 -7.08 -3.60
CA LEU A 153 1.52 -5.80 -3.57
C LEU A 153 0.65 -4.60 -3.12
N ASP A 154 -0.49 -4.35 -3.79
CA ASP A 154 -1.38 -3.24 -3.44
C ASP A 154 -1.86 -3.26 -1.99
N HIS A 155 -2.08 -4.45 -1.41
CA HIS A 155 -2.52 -4.57 -0.02
C HIS A 155 -1.36 -4.33 0.94
N ILE A 156 -0.17 -4.87 0.65
CA ILE A 156 1.01 -4.68 1.50
C ILE A 156 1.48 -3.22 1.49
N THR A 157 1.51 -2.55 0.35
CA THR A 157 1.98 -1.15 0.28
C THR A 157 1.01 -0.17 0.92
N VAL A 158 -0.30 -0.43 0.88
CA VAL A 158 -1.32 0.46 1.48
C VAL A 158 -1.54 0.15 2.96
N PHE A 159 -1.57 -1.13 3.37
CA PHE A 159 -1.93 -1.50 4.74
C PHE A 159 -0.78 -1.97 5.62
N HIS A 160 0.40 -2.26 5.04
CA HIS A 160 1.51 -2.83 5.80
C HIS A 160 2.91 -2.29 5.47
N SER A 161 3.07 -1.10 4.86
CA SER A 161 4.38 -0.67 4.36
C SER A 161 5.47 -0.48 5.41
N ARG A 162 5.13 -0.52 6.71
CA ARG A 162 6.05 -0.34 7.85
C ARG A 162 6.01 -1.47 8.87
N ASP A 163 4.83 -2.02 9.16
CA ASP A 163 4.58 -3.11 10.10
C ASP A 163 4.61 -4.51 9.48
N TYR A 164 4.72 -4.65 8.14
CA TYR A 164 4.62 -5.97 7.49
C TYR A 164 5.58 -6.99 8.10
N LYS A 165 5.01 -7.93 8.84
CA LYS A 165 5.75 -9.06 9.40
C LYS A 165 6.47 -9.79 8.26
N PRO A 166 7.72 -10.24 8.47
CA PRO A 166 8.48 -10.92 7.43
C PRO A 166 7.66 -12.05 6.80
N GLN A 167 7.62 -12.12 5.47
CA GLN A 167 7.11 -13.32 4.78
C GLN A 167 7.86 -14.54 5.28
N ARG A 168 7.25 -15.72 5.28
CA ARG A 168 7.96 -17.00 5.54
C ARG A 168 9.26 -17.10 4.70
N ARG A 169 10.30 -17.75 5.23
CA ARG A 169 11.60 -17.87 4.56
C ARG A 169 11.44 -18.63 3.25
N TRP A 170 12.39 -18.47 2.33
CA TRP A 170 12.21 -19.03 0.99
C TRP A 170 12.04 -20.57 1.00
N ARG A 171 12.90 -21.28 1.74
CA ARG A 171 12.72 -22.69 2.11
C ARG A 171 11.30 -23.02 2.61
N ASP A 172 10.78 -22.28 3.58
CA ASP A 172 9.45 -22.51 4.16
C ASP A 172 8.31 -22.35 3.13
N VAL A 173 8.48 -21.49 2.11
CA VAL A 173 7.48 -21.22 1.06
C VAL A 173 7.50 -22.31 -0.01
N LYS A 174 8.67 -22.91 -0.26
CA LYS A 174 8.85 -24.00 -1.23
C LYS A 174 8.15 -25.29 -0.79
N ASP A 175 8.25 -25.62 0.50
CA ASP A 175 7.87 -26.93 1.03
C ASP A 175 6.43 -26.96 1.63
N ASP A 176 5.61 -25.93 1.36
CA ASP A 176 4.22 -25.83 1.85
C ASP A 176 3.24 -26.60 0.92
N PRO A 177 2.53 -27.64 1.43
CA PRO A 177 1.55 -28.40 0.64
C PRO A 177 0.24 -27.64 0.38
N ASP A 178 -0.11 -26.65 1.20
CA ASP A 178 -1.32 -25.81 1.08
C ASP A 178 -1.11 -24.60 0.14
N ASN A 179 -0.06 -24.62 -0.68
CA ASN A 179 0.33 -23.59 -1.68
C ASN A 179 -0.73 -23.28 -2.77
N ASN A 180 -1.95 -23.79 -2.64
CA ASN A 180 -3.11 -23.43 -3.45
C ASN A 180 -3.58 -21.98 -3.17
N HIS A 181 -3.19 -21.39 -2.03
CA HIS A 181 -3.60 -20.05 -1.61
C HIS A 181 -2.47 -19.02 -1.48
N THR A 182 -1.24 -19.43 -1.17
CA THR A 182 -0.06 -18.55 -1.18
C THR A 182 0.42 -18.32 -2.62
N PHE A 183 0.59 -17.05 -3.00
CA PHE A 183 1.24 -16.63 -4.24
C PHE A 183 0.68 -17.18 -5.58
N ARG A 184 -0.56 -17.69 -5.62
CA ARG A 184 -1.29 -17.84 -6.90
C ARG A 184 -1.74 -16.49 -7.42
N CYS A 185 -1.05 -16.01 -8.45
CA CYS A 185 -1.54 -14.94 -9.30
C CYS A 185 -2.71 -15.48 -10.14
N THR A 186 -3.96 -15.16 -9.79
CA THR A 186 -5.19 -15.59 -10.50
C THR A 186 -5.41 -14.98 -11.89
N LYS A 187 -4.33 -14.48 -12.52
CA LYS A 187 -4.22 -14.12 -13.94
C LYS A 187 -3.04 -14.81 -14.64
N CYS A 188 -2.25 -15.60 -13.91
CA CYS A 188 -0.98 -16.18 -14.35
C CYS A 188 -1.08 -17.67 -14.66
N ASP A 189 -2.25 -18.31 -14.52
CA ASP A 189 -2.45 -19.74 -14.82
C ASP A 189 -2.19 -20.11 -16.30
N LYS A 190 -1.99 -19.12 -17.18
CA LYS A 190 -1.53 -19.29 -18.58
C LYS A 190 -0.01 -19.14 -18.78
N LYS A 191 0.77 -18.87 -17.73
CA LYS A 191 2.24 -18.83 -17.72
C LYS A 191 2.77 -19.31 -16.36
N GLY A 192 2.68 -20.63 -16.14
CA GLY A 192 3.34 -21.42 -15.09
C GLY A 192 3.54 -20.73 -13.74
N ASN A 193 2.72 -21.09 -12.74
CA ASN A 193 2.71 -20.51 -11.38
C ASN A 193 4.05 -20.66 -10.62
N LYS A 194 5.07 -19.89 -11.01
CA LYS A 194 6.30 -19.68 -10.24
C LYS A 194 5.95 -18.86 -8.99
N PRO A 195 6.38 -19.26 -7.79
CA PRO A 195 6.17 -18.47 -6.58
C PRO A 195 6.79 -17.07 -6.74
N HIS A 196 6.02 -16.07 -6.33
CA HIS A 196 6.45 -14.67 -6.29
C HIS A 196 6.59 -14.22 -4.84
N TYR A 197 7.43 -13.21 -4.61
CA TYR A 197 7.81 -12.74 -3.30
C TYR A 197 7.75 -11.21 -3.27
N ILE A 198 7.52 -10.62 -2.09
CA ILE A 198 7.42 -9.18 -1.93
C ILE A 198 8.73 -8.64 -1.36
N GLY A 199 9.42 -7.80 -2.13
CA GLY A 199 10.70 -7.19 -1.74
C GLY A 199 10.54 -5.74 -1.30
N PHE A 200 11.30 -5.32 -0.28
CA PHE A 200 11.33 -3.94 0.23
C PHE A 200 12.71 -3.30 0.01
N HIS A 201 12.74 -2.17 -0.70
CA HIS A 201 13.97 -1.44 -1.05
C HIS A 201 13.86 0.03 -0.63
N THR A 202 14.43 0.40 0.52
CA THR A 202 14.54 1.79 1.00
C THR A 202 15.70 2.52 0.31
N THR A 203 15.47 3.77 -0.10
CA THR A 203 16.43 4.59 -0.86
C THR A 203 16.08 6.10 -0.75
N THR A 204 16.83 7.00 -1.41
CA THR A 204 16.48 8.44 -1.41
C THR A 204 15.32 8.74 -2.37
N PRO A 205 14.59 9.87 -2.21
CA PRO A 205 13.55 10.28 -3.16
C PRO A 205 14.09 10.45 -4.60
N GLU A 206 15.33 10.90 -4.77
CA GLU A 206 15.99 11.13 -6.06
C GLU A 206 16.34 9.80 -6.72
N ALA A 207 16.87 8.86 -5.95
CA ALA A 207 17.14 7.49 -6.41
C ALA A 207 15.83 6.77 -6.77
N ALA A 208 14.77 6.92 -5.96
CA ALA A 208 13.45 6.38 -6.27
C ALA A 208 12.86 6.99 -7.55
N LYS A 209 12.96 8.32 -7.74
CA LYS A 209 12.56 9.01 -8.99
C LYS A 209 13.40 8.52 -10.19
N SER A 210 14.70 8.27 -10.01
CA SER A 210 15.59 7.72 -11.05
C SER A 210 15.23 6.28 -11.44
N ILE A 211 14.91 5.42 -10.47
CA ILE A 211 14.39 4.05 -10.70
C ILE A 211 13.03 4.11 -11.39
N ALA A 212 12.15 5.05 -10.99
CA ALA A 212 10.86 5.24 -11.64
C ALA A 212 10.99 5.66 -13.11
N ARG A 213 12.01 6.46 -13.44
CA ARG A 213 12.28 6.97 -14.78
C ARG A 213 13.02 6.00 -15.70
N SER A 214 13.89 5.15 -15.14
CA SER A 214 14.83 4.33 -15.92
C SER A 214 14.85 2.84 -15.57
N HIS A 215 13.84 2.39 -14.82
CA HIS A 215 13.74 1.08 -14.17
C HIS A 215 14.86 0.79 -13.17
N PHE A 216 14.75 -0.34 -12.45
CA PHE A 216 15.80 -0.81 -11.57
C PHE A 216 17.05 -1.21 -12.37
N ARG A 217 18.22 -0.77 -11.91
CA ARG A 217 19.53 -1.09 -12.49
C ARG A 217 20.32 -1.93 -11.48
N PRO A 218 20.90 -3.08 -11.87
CA PRO A 218 21.79 -3.86 -11.01
C PRO A 218 22.97 -3.02 -10.47
N SER A 219 23.32 -3.19 -9.20
CA SER A 219 24.64 -2.82 -8.71
C SER A 219 25.69 -3.75 -9.35
N TRP A 220 26.92 -3.25 -9.51
CA TRP A 220 28.02 -4.04 -10.07
C TRP A 220 28.75 -4.86 -8.98
N LYS A 221 28.42 -4.62 -7.70
CA LYS A 221 29.09 -5.14 -6.50
C LYS A 221 28.09 -5.17 -5.33
N GLY A 222 28.33 -6.03 -4.35
CA GLY A 222 27.58 -6.07 -3.09
C GLY A 222 27.86 -7.33 -2.28
N MET A 223 27.24 -7.48 -1.11
CA MET A 223 27.44 -8.63 -0.21
C MET A 223 27.05 -9.97 -0.88
N LEU A 224 26.07 -9.93 -1.78
CA LEU A 224 25.54 -11.05 -2.55
C LEU A 224 25.92 -10.96 -4.05
N GLY A 225 26.97 -10.22 -4.38
CA GLY A 225 27.41 -9.97 -5.75
C GLY A 225 26.69 -8.80 -6.44
N ALA A 226 26.72 -8.79 -7.77
CA ALA A 226 26.00 -7.85 -8.60
C ALA A 226 24.50 -8.19 -8.68
N GLY A 227 23.62 -7.19 -8.76
CA GLY A 227 22.17 -7.40 -8.82
C GLY A 227 21.35 -6.30 -8.14
N VAL A 228 20.08 -6.56 -7.86
CA VAL A 228 19.18 -5.63 -7.16
C VAL A 228 18.74 -6.21 -5.82
N TYR A 229 18.98 -5.45 -4.76
CA TYR A 229 18.82 -5.90 -3.37
C TYR A 229 17.46 -5.50 -2.78
N PHE A 230 16.83 -6.45 -2.10
CA PHE A 230 15.58 -6.28 -1.37
C PHE A 230 15.65 -6.94 0.02
N ALA A 231 15.02 -6.32 1.02
CA ALA A 231 14.78 -6.93 2.32
C ALA A 231 13.45 -7.72 2.33
N ARG A 232 13.36 -8.75 3.19
CA ARG A 232 12.12 -9.52 3.44
C ARG A 232 11.04 -8.73 4.20
N SER A 233 11.44 -7.67 4.90
CA SER A 233 10.59 -6.80 5.72
C SER A 233 10.97 -5.32 5.59
N PRO A 234 10.01 -4.37 5.75
CA PRO A 234 10.28 -2.94 5.66
C PRO A 234 11.19 -2.43 6.77
N ALA A 235 11.00 -2.91 8.01
CA ALA A 235 11.80 -2.52 9.18
C ALA A 235 13.32 -2.64 8.94
N VAL A 236 13.74 -3.67 8.21
CA VAL A 236 15.14 -3.95 7.93
C VAL A 236 15.69 -3.16 6.74
N SER A 237 14.84 -2.87 5.74
CA SER A 237 15.20 -1.94 4.68
C SER A 237 15.42 -0.52 5.25
N MET A 238 14.55 -0.07 6.16
CA MET A 238 14.69 1.22 6.86
C MET A 238 15.87 1.28 7.85
N GLY A 239 16.17 0.16 8.51
CA GLY A 239 17.26 0.07 9.49
C GLY A 239 18.67 0.02 8.89
N LYS A 240 18.83 -0.45 7.64
CA LYS A 240 20.13 -0.63 6.98
C LYS A 240 20.50 0.50 6.01
N ALA A 241 19.54 1.29 5.54
CA ALA A 241 19.80 2.33 4.54
C ALA A 241 20.30 3.65 5.16
N ASN A 242 21.51 4.07 4.77
CA ASN A 242 21.98 5.47 4.88
C ASN A 242 21.16 6.43 3.99
N HIS A 243 20.30 5.89 3.13
CA HIS A 243 19.47 6.59 2.16
C HIS A 243 18.00 6.44 2.54
N ARG A 244 17.45 7.45 3.20
CA ARG A 244 16.04 7.51 3.65
C ARG A 244 15.24 8.51 2.78
N GLY A 245 13.94 8.60 3.02
CA GLY A 245 13.04 9.49 2.27
C GLY A 245 12.17 8.79 1.23
N ALA A 246 12.50 7.57 0.80
CA ALA A 246 11.61 6.76 -0.04
C ALA A 246 11.78 5.25 0.21
N TRP A 247 10.77 4.46 -0.14
CA TRP A 247 10.91 3.02 -0.28
C TRP A 247 10.09 2.49 -1.46
N ILE A 248 10.57 1.38 -2.02
CA ILE A 248 9.94 0.68 -3.14
C ILE A 248 9.54 -0.71 -2.66
N VAL A 249 8.25 -1.03 -2.81
CA VAL A 249 7.73 -2.38 -2.60
C VAL A 249 7.55 -3.01 -3.98
N ALA A 250 8.05 -4.24 -4.17
CA ALA A 250 8.06 -4.91 -5.48
C ALA A 250 7.53 -6.35 -5.39
N GLU A 251 6.81 -6.82 -6.41
CA GLU A 251 6.41 -8.24 -6.54
C GLU A 251 7.37 -8.92 -7.52
N ILE A 252 8.11 -9.93 -7.04
CA ILE A 252 9.35 -10.43 -7.64
C ILE A 252 9.24 -11.92 -7.91
N ARG A 253 9.70 -12.39 -9.07
CA ARG A 253 9.93 -13.81 -9.37
C ARG A 253 11.31 -14.22 -8.87
N MET A 254 11.34 -15.04 -7.82
CA MET A 254 12.60 -15.50 -7.23
C MET A 254 13.31 -16.52 -8.13
N GLY A 255 12.57 -17.29 -8.92
CA GLY A 255 13.14 -18.23 -9.89
C GLY A 255 13.87 -19.40 -9.21
N ARG A 256 15.05 -19.76 -9.73
CA ARG A 256 16.02 -20.62 -9.03
C ARG A 256 16.72 -19.79 -7.97
N VAL A 257 16.69 -20.24 -6.71
CA VAL A 257 17.24 -19.48 -5.57
C VAL A 257 18.41 -20.23 -4.94
N PHE A 258 19.51 -19.52 -4.76
CA PHE A 258 20.64 -19.96 -3.93
C PHE A 258 20.46 -19.39 -2.52
N GLU A 259 20.06 -20.23 -1.56
CA GLU A 259 19.96 -19.84 -0.15
C GLU A 259 21.32 -20.01 0.54
N ILE A 260 21.77 -18.99 1.27
CA ILE A 260 23.00 -19.04 2.07
C ILE A 260 22.84 -18.37 3.43
N GLU A 261 23.43 -18.96 4.46
CA GLU A 261 23.41 -18.41 5.81
C GLU A 261 24.49 -17.33 6.00
N ARG A 262 24.11 -16.19 6.60
CA ARG A 262 25.00 -15.04 6.80
C ARG A 262 26.32 -15.37 7.52
N PRO A 263 26.38 -16.25 8.54
CA PRO A 263 27.63 -16.65 9.17
C PRO A 263 28.68 -17.25 8.21
N LEU A 264 28.25 -17.82 7.08
CA LEU A 264 29.17 -18.39 6.09
C LEU A 264 29.91 -17.31 5.28
N ILE A 265 29.28 -16.15 5.02
CA ILE A 265 29.85 -15.11 4.13
C ILE A 265 30.35 -13.85 4.87
N MET A 266 30.23 -13.80 6.19
CA MET A 266 30.72 -12.69 7.02
C MET A 266 32.07 -13.03 7.65
N GLY A 267 33.12 -12.31 7.24
CA GLY A 267 34.45 -12.45 7.84
C GLY A 267 34.42 -12.18 9.36
N GLY A 268 35.16 -12.98 10.12
CA GLY A 268 35.12 -12.98 11.59
C GLY A 268 34.09 -13.93 12.22
N SER A 269 33.26 -14.60 11.41
CA SER A 269 32.46 -15.75 11.87
C SER A 269 33.32 -17.00 12.07
N GLN A 270 33.02 -17.80 13.10
CA GLN A 270 33.63 -19.13 13.29
C GLN A 270 33.30 -20.11 12.16
N THR A 271 32.17 -19.90 11.47
CA THR A 271 31.71 -20.70 10.33
C THR A 271 31.99 -20.03 8.99
N TYR A 272 32.88 -19.03 8.94
CA TYR A 272 33.22 -18.33 7.70
C TYR A 272 33.82 -19.30 6.67
N ASP A 273 33.28 -19.23 5.45
CA ASP A 273 33.62 -20.09 4.33
C ASP A 273 34.06 -19.20 3.16
N ALA A 274 35.37 -19.17 2.89
CA ALA A 274 35.94 -18.28 1.88
C ALA A 274 35.46 -18.61 0.46
N GLU A 275 35.32 -19.90 0.13
CA GLU A 275 34.86 -20.35 -1.19
C GLU A 275 33.40 -19.92 -1.44
N LYS A 276 32.51 -20.15 -0.47
CA LYS A 276 31.12 -19.68 -0.55
C LYS A 276 31.03 -18.16 -0.55
N ALA A 277 31.86 -17.47 0.24
CA ALA A 277 31.89 -16.02 0.27
C ALA A 277 32.28 -15.42 -1.09
N ASP A 278 33.27 -16.00 -1.77
CA ASP A 278 33.72 -15.51 -3.08
C ASP A 278 32.78 -15.96 -4.22
N PHE A 279 32.24 -17.18 -4.18
CA PHE A 279 31.17 -17.63 -5.09
C PHE A 279 29.97 -16.67 -5.08
N VAL A 280 29.62 -16.17 -3.89
CA VAL A 280 28.52 -15.21 -3.71
C VAL A 280 28.92 -13.79 -4.12
N ARG A 281 30.05 -13.25 -3.62
CA ARG A 281 30.49 -11.86 -3.87
C ARG A 281 30.95 -11.61 -5.31
N LEU A 282 31.52 -12.60 -5.98
CA LEU A 282 31.89 -12.54 -7.40
C LEU A 282 30.71 -12.82 -8.32
N SER A 283 29.51 -13.07 -7.77
CA SER A 283 28.27 -13.36 -8.51
C SER A 283 28.32 -14.65 -9.34
N ALA A 284 29.15 -15.63 -8.97
CA ALA A 284 29.28 -16.89 -9.69
C ALA A 284 27.96 -17.68 -9.72
N TRP A 285 27.12 -17.51 -8.70
CA TRP A 285 25.73 -18.01 -8.66
C TRP A 285 24.87 -17.60 -9.87
N HIS A 286 25.23 -16.55 -10.62
CA HIS A 286 24.52 -16.14 -11.84
C HIS A 286 24.48 -17.20 -12.96
N THR A 287 25.31 -18.25 -12.93
CA THR A 287 25.24 -19.35 -13.90
C THR A 287 23.95 -20.18 -13.72
N GLU A 288 23.63 -20.51 -12.47
CA GLU A 288 22.62 -21.50 -12.11
C GLU A 288 21.41 -20.93 -11.37
N TYR A 289 21.49 -19.70 -10.86
CA TYR A 289 20.44 -19.12 -10.01
C TYR A 289 20.02 -17.74 -10.51
N ASP A 290 18.74 -17.45 -10.30
CA ASP A 290 18.08 -16.19 -10.67
C ASP A 290 18.05 -15.22 -9.46
N THR A 291 18.15 -15.75 -8.23
CA THR A 291 18.24 -14.97 -6.98
C THR A 291 19.23 -15.61 -5.99
N CYS A 292 20.01 -14.81 -5.29
CA CYS A 292 20.72 -15.21 -4.07
C CYS A 292 19.94 -14.70 -2.84
N TYR A 293 19.65 -15.56 -1.88
CA TYR A 293 18.86 -15.27 -0.68
C TYR A 293 19.73 -15.48 0.58
N LEU A 294 19.85 -14.44 1.39
CA LEU A 294 20.64 -14.40 2.61
C LEU A 294 19.76 -14.66 3.83
N VAL A 295 19.91 -15.84 4.42
CA VAL A 295 19.33 -16.21 5.72
C VAL A 295 20.12 -15.53 6.83
N HIS A 296 19.46 -14.70 7.63
CA HIS A 296 20.06 -13.97 8.76
C HIS A 296 19.77 -14.69 10.09
N ASN A 297 20.59 -14.48 11.13
CA ASN A 297 20.35 -15.11 12.44
C ASN A 297 19.06 -14.56 13.08
N GLU A 298 18.96 -13.24 13.21
CA GLU A 298 17.69 -12.54 13.47
C GLU A 298 16.73 -12.73 12.27
N ASP A 299 15.55 -13.30 12.52
CA ASP A 299 14.56 -13.64 11.48
C ASP A 299 14.28 -12.47 10.53
N ASN A 300 13.80 -11.33 11.06
CA ASN A 300 13.37 -10.19 10.24
C ASN A 300 14.43 -9.63 9.26
N ARG A 301 15.73 -9.93 9.47
CA ARG A 301 16.88 -9.34 8.77
C ARG A 301 17.32 -10.02 7.46
N ASP A 302 16.62 -11.05 7.02
CA ASP A 302 16.82 -11.69 5.71
C ASP A 302 16.77 -10.68 4.53
N GLU A 303 17.66 -10.91 3.56
CA GLU A 303 17.81 -10.13 2.33
C GLU A 303 17.88 -11.05 1.11
N PHE A 304 17.64 -10.50 -0.08
CA PHE A 304 17.88 -11.22 -1.32
C PHE A 304 18.30 -10.27 -2.45
N CYS A 305 19.15 -10.78 -3.34
CA CYS A 305 19.69 -10.10 -4.50
C CYS A 305 19.19 -10.81 -5.76
N ILE A 306 18.46 -10.09 -6.62
CA ILE A 306 18.00 -10.62 -7.91
C ILE A 306 18.97 -10.24 -9.04
N LYS A 307 19.21 -11.19 -9.95
CA LYS A 307 20.15 -11.05 -11.07
C LYS A 307 19.64 -10.08 -12.14
N ASP A 308 18.39 -10.27 -12.58
CA ASP A 308 17.78 -9.51 -13.67
C ASP A 308 16.44 -8.88 -13.24
N PRO A 309 16.44 -7.58 -12.87
CA PRO A 309 15.21 -6.90 -12.50
C PRO A 309 14.19 -6.78 -13.65
N ALA A 310 14.60 -6.85 -14.91
CA ALA A 310 13.72 -6.63 -16.06
C ALA A 310 12.80 -7.83 -16.33
N THR A 311 13.23 -9.06 -16.02
CA THR A 311 12.38 -10.27 -16.12
C THR A 311 11.82 -10.73 -14.77
N GLN A 312 12.50 -10.44 -13.66
CA GLN A 312 12.10 -10.88 -12.33
C GLN A 312 11.09 -9.95 -11.66
N ILE A 313 11.20 -8.62 -11.78
CA ILE A 313 10.23 -7.70 -11.18
C ILE A 313 8.95 -7.69 -12.03
N ILE A 314 7.84 -8.15 -11.45
CA ILE A 314 6.52 -8.21 -12.11
C ILE A 314 5.88 -6.82 -12.13
N LYS A 315 6.09 -6.05 -11.06
CA LYS A 315 5.49 -4.74 -10.77
C LYS A 315 6.07 -4.16 -9.48
N TRP A 316 5.94 -2.85 -9.27
CA TRP A 316 6.45 -2.16 -8.09
C TRP A 316 5.68 -0.87 -7.79
N THR A 317 5.72 -0.46 -6.52
CA THR A 317 5.08 0.76 -6.02
C THR A 317 6.04 1.51 -5.12
N ILE A 318 6.28 2.79 -5.45
CA ILE A 318 7.12 3.69 -4.67
C ILE A 318 6.24 4.46 -3.68
N VAL A 319 6.69 4.58 -2.44
CA VAL A 319 6.21 5.59 -1.49
C VAL A 319 7.37 6.54 -1.24
N VAL A 320 7.12 7.85 -1.33
CA VAL A 320 8.02 8.90 -0.85
C VAL A 320 7.50 9.34 0.51
N GLN A 321 8.40 9.56 1.47
CA GLN A 321 8.05 10.01 2.82
C GLN A 321 7.56 11.47 2.77
N LYS A 322 6.54 11.82 3.56
CA LYS A 322 5.85 13.13 3.55
C LYS A 322 6.81 14.32 3.73
N GLU A 323 7.83 14.14 4.56
CA GLU A 323 8.87 15.13 4.85
C GLU A 323 9.76 15.45 3.63
N PHE A 324 9.74 14.57 2.62
CA PHE A 324 10.55 14.64 1.40
C PHE A 324 9.71 14.95 0.15
N ASP A 325 8.42 15.22 0.32
CA ASP A 325 7.48 15.50 -0.78
C ASP A 325 6.54 16.64 -0.40
N SER A 326 7.00 17.88 -0.57
CA SER A 326 6.22 19.08 -0.25
C SER A 326 4.93 19.24 -1.06
N LYS A 327 4.70 18.41 -2.10
CA LYS A 327 3.42 18.27 -2.77
C LYS A 327 2.33 17.73 -1.85
N VAL A 328 2.69 16.93 -0.85
CA VAL A 328 1.76 16.37 0.14
C VAL A 328 1.08 17.52 0.89
N ALA A 329 1.86 18.36 1.57
CA ALA A 329 1.35 19.52 2.31
C ALA A 329 0.72 20.59 1.40
N SER A 330 1.36 20.95 0.27
CA SER A 330 0.88 22.04 -0.60
C SER A 330 -0.40 21.72 -1.39
N TYR A 331 -0.84 20.46 -1.43
CA TYR A 331 -2.11 20.05 -2.03
C TYR A 331 -3.12 19.54 -0.97
N GLY A 332 -2.84 19.71 0.34
CA GLY A 332 -3.71 19.24 1.42
C GLY A 332 -3.89 17.71 1.44
N LEU A 333 -2.87 16.97 1.03
CA LEU A 333 -2.87 15.50 0.93
C LEU A 333 -2.34 14.87 2.22
N ASP A 334 -2.63 15.44 3.38
CA ASP A 334 -2.03 15.04 4.65
C ASP A 334 -2.73 13.85 5.32
N THR A 335 -3.99 13.57 4.97
CA THR A 335 -4.72 12.30 5.19
C THR A 335 -5.54 11.95 3.93
N GLU A 336 -6.13 10.74 3.85
CA GLU A 336 -7.03 10.38 2.72
C GLU A 336 -8.34 11.23 2.73
N PHE A 337 -8.66 11.89 3.84
CA PHE A 337 -9.98 12.46 4.12
C PHE A 337 -10.02 13.84 4.80
N ASP A 338 -8.89 14.52 4.96
CA ASP A 338 -8.84 15.75 5.75
C ASP A 338 -9.86 16.78 5.28
N SER A 339 -10.67 17.19 6.26
CA SER A 339 -11.71 18.21 6.20
C SER A 339 -12.46 18.34 4.87
N THR A 340 -13.60 17.63 4.78
CA THR A 340 -14.76 18.14 4.02
C THR A 340 -15.53 19.23 4.78
N GLU A 341 -15.00 19.74 5.89
CA GLU A 341 -15.33 21.10 6.34
C GLU A 341 -14.59 22.05 5.39
N CYS A 342 -15.31 22.54 4.38
CA CYS A 342 -14.72 23.44 3.38
C CYS A 342 -14.40 24.81 4.00
N TYR A 343 -13.25 24.92 4.66
CA TYR A 343 -12.61 26.19 4.95
C TYR A 343 -12.13 26.79 3.62
N CYS A 344 -12.94 27.74 3.12
CA CYS A 344 -13.00 28.23 1.73
C CYS A 344 -13.62 27.19 0.76
N ILE A 345 -14.50 27.56 -0.16
CA ILE A 345 -14.84 28.89 -0.72
C ILE A 345 -16.11 29.47 -0.10
#